data_AF-A0A931WMZ5-F1
#
_entry.id   AF-A0A931WMZ5-F1
#
_cell.length_a   1.000
_cell.length_b   1.000
_cell.length_c   1.000
_cell.angle_alpha   90.00
_cell.angle_beta   90.00
_cell.angle_gamma   90.00
#
_symmetry.space_group_name_H-M   'P 1'
#
loop_
_entity.id
_entity.type
_entity.pdbx_description
1 polymer ?
#
loop_
_entity_poly.entity_id
_entity_poly.type
_entity_poly.pdbx_seq_one_letter_code
_entity_poly.pdbx_strand_id
1 'polypeptide(L)'
;MRNAANPRPRRDRGFTLIELLVAIAIIAILAAIAVPAYISYKQRAVDDHMIRDLKNAAIAMESYYSDHQVYTDSVTDLITTGLRQTPGVSMTITLTSATTYTVIAAKSNGTKPSYTLNSTTGLIQ
;
A
#
# COMPACT_ATOMS: atom_id res chain seq x y z
N MET A 1 43.21 -61.55 1.37
CA MET A 1 43.88 -60.23 1.21
C MET A 1 42.81 -59.15 1.08
N ARG A 2 42.45 -58.44 2.16
CA ARG A 2 41.53 -57.28 2.10
C ARG A 2 42.34 -56.04 2.48
N ASN A 3 42.78 -55.29 1.47
CA ASN A 3 43.39 -53.97 1.66
C ASN A 3 42.26 -53.00 2.04
N ALA A 4 42.23 -52.58 3.31
CA ALA A 4 41.30 -51.55 3.76
C ALA A 4 41.82 -50.19 3.27
N ALA A 5 41.11 -49.59 2.32
CA ALA A 5 41.38 -48.23 1.87
C ALA A 5 41.14 -47.26 3.04
N ASN A 6 42.19 -46.62 3.54
CA ASN A 6 42.11 -45.62 4.60
C ASN A 6 41.45 -44.33 4.03
N PRO A 7 40.22 -43.96 4.46
CA PRO A 7 39.57 -42.76 3.97
C PRO A 7 40.28 -41.52 4.53
N ARG A 8 40.86 -40.70 3.65
CA ARG A 8 41.44 -39.41 4.06
C ARG A 8 40.31 -38.47 4.51
N PRO A 9 40.41 -37.83 5.68
CA PRO A 9 39.40 -36.88 6.13
C PRO A 9 39.29 -35.73 5.12
N ARG A 10 38.06 -35.44 4.66
CA ARG A 10 37.77 -34.27 3.85
C ARG A 10 38.00 -33.04 4.73
N ARG A 11 38.86 -32.12 4.28
CA ARG A 11 39.02 -30.83 4.94
C ARG A 11 37.80 -29.98 4.63
N ASP A 12 36.90 -29.85 5.59
CA ASP A 12 35.82 -28.89 5.53
C ASP A 12 36.45 -27.48 5.54
N ARG A 13 36.31 -26.78 4.42
CA ARG A 13 36.74 -25.39 4.28
C ARG A 13 35.69 -24.49 4.93
N GLY A 14 36.01 -23.91 6.07
CA GLY A 14 35.20 -22.85 6.69
C GLY A 14 35.33 -21.53 5.92
N PHE A 15 34.35 -20.65 6.09
CA PHE A 15 34.41 -19.28 5.58
C PHE A 15 35.53 -18.50 6.25
N THR A 16 36.21 -17.66 5.48
CA THR A 16 37.20 -16.72 5.98
C THR A 16 36.53 -15.45 6.50
N LEU A 17 37.16 -14.78 7.48
CA LEU A 17 36.67 -13.50 7.99
C LEU A 17 36.61 -12.42 6.90
N ILE A 18 37.53 -12.48 5.93
CA ILE A 18 37.57 -11.51 4.82
C ILE A 18 36.41 -11.71 3.84
N GLU A 19 35.99 -12.95 3.58
CA GLU A 19 34.81 -13.24 2.74
C GLU A 19 33.54 -12.66 3.36
N LEU A 20 33.38 -12.81 4.68
CA LEU A 20 32.25 -12.22 5.39
C LEU A 20 32.30 -10.69 5.37
N LEU A 21 33.49 -10.10 5.55
CA LEU A 21 33.69 -8.65 5.56
C LEU A 21 33.34 -8.01 4.21
N VAL A 22 33.79 -8.59 3.11
CA VAL A 22 33.48 -8.08 1.76
C VAL A 22 31.98 -8.25 1.47
N ALA A 23 31.37 -9.37 1.88
CA ALA A 23 29.94 -9.59 1.68
C ALA A 23 29.08 -8.54 2.40
N ILE A 24 29.36 -8.25 3.68
CA ILE A 24 28.59 -7.22 4.42
C ILE A 24 28.82 -5.82 3.85
N ALA A 25 30.03 -5.52 3.34
CA ALA A 25 30.32 -4.24 2.71
C ALA A 25 29.46 -4.02 1.46
N ILE A 26 29.30 -5.05 0.61
CA ILE A 26 28.44 -4.99 -0.58
C ILE A 26 26.97 -4.82 -0.17
N ILE A 27 26.49 -5.61 0.80
CA ILE A 27 25.10 -5.51 1.30
C ILE A 27 24.83 -4.11 1.87
N ALA A 28 25.79 -3.52 2.60
CA ALA A 28 25.65 -2.17 3.15
C ALA A 28 25.48 -1.11 2.05
N ILE A 29 26.25 -1.19 0.96
CA ILE A 29 26.15 -0.27 -0.19
C ILE A 29 24.79 -0.43 -0.87
N LEU A 30 24.35 -1.67 -1.11
CA LEU A 30 23.05 -1.93 -1.74
C LEU A 30 21.89 -1.45 -0.85
N ALA A 31 21.95 -1.73 0.45
CA ALA A 31 20.94 -1.32 1.41
C ALA A 31 20.82 0.20 1.53
N ALA A 32 21.95 0.93 1.48
CA ALA A 32 21.95 2.40 1.52
C ALA A 32 21.15 3.03 0.38
N ILE A 33 21.12 2.42 -0.80
CA ILE A 33 20.33 2.89 -1.96
C ILE A 33 18.91 2.30 -1.93
N ALA A 34 18.78 1.00 -1.62
CA ALA A 34 17.53 0.27 -1.72
C ALA A 34 16.49 0.71 -0.67
N VAL A 35 16.92 0.97 0.57
CA VAL A 35 16.00 1.33 1.66
C VAL A 35 15.23 2.64 1.40
N PRO A 36 15.87 3.79 1.09
CA PRO A 36 15.12 5.02 0.81
C PRO A 36 14.24 4.91 -0.45
N ALA A 37 14.71 4.19 -1.48
CA ALA A 37 13.92 3.93 -2.68
C ALA A 37 12.66 3.10 -2.37
N TYR A 38 12.80 2.05 -1.56
CA TYR A 38 11.69 1.20 -1.15
C TYR A 38 10.66 1.95 -0.31
N ILE A 39 11.09 2.79 0.64
CA ILE A 39 10.18 3.63 1.44
C ILE A 39 9.37 4.55 0.52
N SER A 40 10.02 5.20 -0.43
CA SER A 40 9.36 6.08 -1.40
C SER A 40 8.36 5.33 -2.29
N TYR A 41 8.75 4.15 -2.78
CA TYR A 41 7.86 3.29 -3.58
C TYR A 41 6.62 2.88 -2.79
N LYS A 42 6.79 2.45 -1.54
CA LYS A 42 5.68 2.07 -0.66
C LYS A 42 4.73 3.24 -0.41
N GLN A 43 5.25 4.46 -0.23
CA GLN A 43 4.42 5.65 -0.05
C GLN A 43 3.58 5.93 -1.30
N ARG A 44 4.19 5.93 -2.49
CA ARG A 44 3.48 6.12 -3.76
C ARG A 44 2.39 5.08 -3.99
N ALA A 45 2.67 3.81 -3.67
CA ALA A 45 1.67 2.75 -3.78
C ALA A 45 0.44 3.04 -2.90
N VAL A 46 0.66 3.52 -1.67
CA VAL A 46 -0.43 3.92 -0.77
C VAL A 46 -1.22 5.11 -1.34
N ASP A 47 -0.53 6.11 -1.89
CA ASP A 47 -1.17 7.27 -2.51
C ASP A 47 -2.03 6.86 -3.73
N ASP A 48 -1.51 5.97 -4.58
CA ASP A 48 -2.23 5.39 -5.72
C ASP A 48 -3.47 4.61 -5.27
N HIS A 49 -3.36 3.86 -4.16
CA HIS A 49 -4.52 3.17 -3.57
C HIS A 49 -5.59 4.16 -3.09
N MET A 50 -5.22 5.24 -2.41
CA MET A 50 -6.18 6.26 -1.98
C MET A 50 -6.91 6.91 -3.15
N ILE A 51 -6.18 7.28 -4.21
CA ILE A 51 -6.76 7.89 -5.41
C ILE A 51 -7.71 6.92 -6.11
N ARG A 52 -7.36 5.64 -6.18
CA ARG A 52 -8.22 4.60 -6.75
C ARG A 52 -9.49 4.39 -5.91
N ASP A 53 -9.35 4.33 -4.59
CA ASP A 53 -10.48 4.16 -3.68
C ASP A 53 -11.45 5.35 -3.78
N LEU A 54 -10.95 6.58 -3.92
CA LEU A 54 -11.79 7.76 -4.18
C LEU A 54 -12.58 7.66 -5.49
N LYS A 55 -11.95 7.19 -6.57
CA LYS A 55 -12.66 6.98 -7.84
C LYS A 55 -13.73 5.89 -7.73
N ASN A 56 -13.43 4.81 -7.01
CA ASN A 56 -14.41 3.77 -6.73
C ASN A 56 -15.54 4.30 -5.84
N ALA A 57 -15.24 5.15 -4.87
CA ALA A 57 -16.25 5.81 -4.03
C ALA A 57 -17.19 6.67 -4.87
N ALA A 58 -16.68 7.44 -5.82
CA ALA A 58 -17.52 8.21 -6.73
C ALA A 58 -18.47 7.30 -7.53
N ILE A 59 -17.98 6.19 -8.09
CA ILE A 59 -18.84 5.23 -8.81
C ILE A 59 -19.90 4.63 -7.88
N ALA A 60 -19.53 4.24 -6.66
CA ALA A 60 -20.46 3.70 -5.67
C ALA A 60 -21.50 4.73 -5.22
N MET A 61 -21.13 6.02 -5.13
CA MET A 61 -22.03 7.13 -4.85
C MET A 61 -23.06 7.32 -5.97
N GLU A 62 -22.63 7.28 -7.24
CA GLU A 62 -23.56 7.34 -8.38
C GLU A 62 -24.52 6.14 -8.39
N SER A 63 -24.02 4.94 -8.09
CA SER A 63 -24.86 3.75 -7.96
C SER A 63 -25.89 3.90 -6.84
N TYR A 64 -25.47 4.41 -5.68
CA TYR A 64 -26.38 4.64 -4.56
C TYR A 64 -27.45 5.68 -4.91
N TYR A 65 -27.06 6.76 -5.58
CA TYR A 65 -27.97 7.82 -6.02
C TYR A 65 -28.97 7.32 -7.06
N SER A 66 -28.58 6.43 -7.97
CA SER A 66 -29.49 5.80 -8.94
C SER A 66 -30.65 5.09 -8.25
N ASP A 67 -30.40 4.46 -7.11
CA ASP A 67 -31.41 3.68 -6.37
C ASP A 67 -32.22 4.54 -5.38
N HIS A 68 -31.61 5.55 -4.75
CA HIS A 68 -32.20 6.29 -3.64
C HIS A 68 -32.52 7.76 -3.94
N GLN A 69 -32.06 8.28 -5.08
CA GLN A 69 -32.17 9.69 -5.50
C GLN A 69 -31.55 10.71 -4.52
N VAL A 70 -30.70 10.24 -3.61
CA VAL A 70 -29.92 11.04 -2.66
C VAL A 70 -28.55 10.40 -2.47
N TYR A 71 -27.54 11.19 -2.12
CA TYR A 71 -26.24 10.64 -1.70
C TYR A 71 -26.24 10.27 -0.21
N THR A 72 -25.37 9.33 0.16
CA THR A 72 -25.18 8.87 1.55
C THR A 72 -23.84 9.40 2.11
N ASP A 73 -23.80 9.67 3.42
CA ASP A 73 -22.58 9.89 4.18
C ASP A 73 -22.06 8.59 4.84
N SER A 74 -22.82 7.50 4.76
CA SER A 74 -22.46 6.20 5.32
C SER A 74 -21.52 5.46 4.38
N VAL A 75 -20.29 5.25 4.85
CA VAL A 75 -19.32 4.38 4.16
C VAL A 75 -19.85 2.95 4.05
N THR A 76 -20.61 2.48 5.04
CA THR A 76 -21.20 1.13 5.04
C THR A 76 -22.17 0.95 3.89
N ASP A 77 -23.01 1.95 3.62
CA ASP A 77 -23.97 1.92 2.53
C ASP A 77 -23.23 1.84 1.19
N LEU A 78 -22.15 2.62 1.04
CA LEU A 78 -21.32 2.56 -0.17
C LEU A 78 -20.62 1.22 -0.36
N ILE A 79 -20.22 0.53 0.71
CA ILE A 79 -19.65 -0.83 0.60
C ILE A 79 -20.69 -1.77 -0.02
N THR A 80 -21.98 -1.61 0.31
CA THR A 80 -23.04 -2.42 -0.30
C THR A 80 -23.25 -2.11 -1.78
N THR A 81 -23.01 -0.87 -2.22
CA THR A 81 -23.09 -0.44 -3.63
C THR A 81 -21.79 -0.60 -4.41
N GLY A 82 -20.79 -1.27 -3.83
CA GLY A 82 -19.59 -1.71 -4.55
C GLY A 82 -18.31 -0.95 -4.23
N LEU A 83 -18.33 -0.06 -3.23
CA LEU A 83 -17.11 0.54 -2.71
C LEU A 83 -16.16 -0.53 -2.17
N ARG A 84 -14.91 -0.46 -2.59
CA ARG A 84 -13.82 -1.31 -2.09
C ARG A 84 -12.76 -0.44 -1.44
N GLN A 85 -12.57 -0.62 -0.15
CA GLN A 85 -11.54 0.08 0.62
C GLN A 85 -10.25 -0.74 0.67
N THR A 86 -9.14 -0.09 0.40
CA THR A 86 -7.81 -0.67 0.59
C THR A 86 -7.50 -0.75 2.09
N PRO A 87 -7.00 -1.89 2.60
CA PRO A 87 -6.58 -2.00 4.00
C PRO A 87 -5.56 -0.91 4.39
N GLY A 88 -5.82 -0.22 5.50
CA GLY A 88 -4.98 0.88 5.98
C GLY A 88 -5.31 2.25 5.38
N VAL A 89 -6.35 2.34 4.54
CA VAL A 89 -6.98 3.59 4.11
C VAL A 89 -8.34 3.71 4.76
N SER A 90 -8.59 4.83 5.44
CA SER A 90 -9.90 5.22 5.94
C SER A 90 -10.53 6.23 5.00
N MET A 91 -11.85 6.16 4.84
CA MET A 91 -12.60 7.16 4.09
C MET A 91 -13.63 7.86 4.97
N THR A 92 -13.74 9.16 4.77
CA THR A 92 -14.73 10.02 5.40
C THR A 92 -15.53 10.70 4.32
N ILE A 93 -16.86 10.55 4.36
CA ILE A 93 -17.77 11.18 3.41
C ILE A 93 -18.46 12.32 4.12
N THR A 94 -18.52 13.48 3.49
CA THR A 94 -19.24 14.65 3.99
C THR A 94 -20.21 15.11 2.93
N LEU A 95 -21.50 15.09 3.24
CA LEU A 95 -22.52 15.69 2.37
C LEU A 95 -22.50 17.21 2.56
N THR A 96 -22.39 17.93 1.45
CA THR A 96 -22.52 19.39 1.43
C THR A 96 -23.97 19.79 1.10
N SER A 97 -24.68 18.94 0.36
CA SER A 97 -26.13 19.01 0.12
C SER A 97 -26.66 17.61 -0.23
N ALA A 98 -27.95 17.48 -0.51
CA ALA A 98 -28.53 16.21 -0.97
C ALA A 98 -27.91 15.68 -2.28
N THR A 99 -27.30 16.55 -3.09
CA THR A 99 -26.73 16.23 -4.41
C THR A 99 -25.25 16.58 -4.53
N THR A 100 -24.57 16.96 -3.44
CA THR A 100 -23.14 17.28 -3.46
C THR A 100 -22.42 16.71 -2.25
N TYR A 101 -21.23 16.17 -2.47
CA TYR A 101 -20.45 15.49 -1.46
C TYR A 101 -18.95 15.71 -1.64
N THR A 102 -18.21 15.50 -0.55
CA THR A 102 -16.78 15.31 -0.57
C THR A 102 -16.44 13.96 0.04
N VAL A 103 -15.41 13.31 -0.50
CA VAL A 103 -14.85 12.07 0.06
C VAL A 103 -13.38 12.31 0.35
N ILE A 104 -12.96 12.06 1.58
CA ILE A 104 -11.56 12.15 2.00
C ILE A 104 -11.05 10.72 2.18
N ALA A 105 -9.97 10.37 1.49
CA ALA A 105 -9.19 9.16 1.73
C ALA A 105 -7.91 9.52 2.49
N ALA A 106 -7.66 8.87 3.62
CA ALA A 106 -6.50 9.11 4.47
C ALA A 106 -5.94 7.81 5.03
N LYS A 107 -4.69 7.78 5.49
CA LYS A 107 -4.16 6.60 6.20
C LYS A 107 -4.96 6.40 7.48
N SER A 108 -5.30 5.15 7.81
CA SER A 108 -6.12 4.84 8.98
C SER A 108 -5.49 5.25 10.32
N ASN A 109 -4.17 5.45 10.35
CA ASN A 109 -3.45 5.96 11.52
C ASN A 109 -3.44 7.50 11.63
N GLY A 110 -4.21 8.21 10.79
CA GLY A 110 -4.33 9.67 10.81
C GLY A 110 -3.10 10.43 10.30
N THR A 111 -2.07 9.74 9.79
CA THR A 111 -0.86 10.40 9.28
C THR A 111 -1.09 10.86 7.83
N LYS A 112 -0.78 12.12 7.53
CA LYS A 112 -0.76 12.65 6.14
C LYS A 112 0.11 11.76 5.22
N PRO A 113 -0.19 11.67 3.91
CA PRO A 113 -1.15 12.48 3.14
C PRO A 113 -2.61 11.99 3.24
N SER A 114 -3.51 12.88 2.83
CA SER A 114 -4.92 12.60 2.59
C SER A 114 -5.31 13.23 1.26
N TYR A 115 -6.21 12.59 0.52
CA TYR A 115 -6.73 13.07 -0.75
C TYR A 115 -8.22 13.30 -0.63
N THR A 116 -8.72 14.36 -1.25
CA THR A 116 -10.14 14.75 -1.22
C THR A 116 -10.69 14.77 -2.63
N LEU A 117 -11.78 14.04 -2.86
CA LEU A 117 -12.62 14.16 -4.05
C LEU A 117 -13.77 15.11 -3.75
N ASN A 118 -14.03 16.07 -4.64
CA ASN A 118 -15.20 16.95 -4.58
C ASN A 118 -16.14 16.64 -5.76
N SER A 119 -17.39 16.29 -5.47
CA SER A 119 -18.36 15.88 -6.50
C SER A 119 -18.71 16.98 -7.49
N THR A 120 -18.58 18.25 -7.10
CA THR A 120 -18.90 19.41 -7.95
C THR A 120 -17.82 19.66 -9.00
N THR A 121 -16.54 19.47 -8.63
CA THR A 121 -15.42 19.72 -9.53
C THR A 121 -14.92 18.45 -10.22
N GLY A 122 -15.21 17.27 -9.66
CA GLY A 122 -14.66 15.99 -10.10
C GLY A 122 -13.15 15.85 -9.86
N LEU A 123 -12.53 16.81 -9.15
CA LEU A 123 -11.10 16.83 -8.92
C LEU A 123 -10.74 16.10 -7.64
N ILE A 124 -9.57 15.47 -7.65
CA ILE A 124 -8.90 14.89 -6.48
C ILE A 124 -7.73 15.81 -6.10
N GLN A 125 -7.69 16.25 -4.84
CA GLN A 125 -6.69 17.18 -4.29
C GLN A 125 -6.06 16.68 -3.01
#